data_AF-A0AAU6Q3Y8-F1
#
_entry.id   AF-A0AAU6Q3Y8-F1
#
_cell.length_a   1.000
_cell.length_b   1.000
_cell.length_c   1.000
_cell.angle_alpha   90.00
_cell.angle_beta   90.00
_cell.angle_gamma   90.00
#
_symmetry.space_group_name_H-M   'P 1'
#
loop_
_entity.id
_entity.type
_entity.pdbx_description
1 polymer ?
#
loop_
_entity_poly.entity_id
_entity_poly.type
_entity_poly.pdbx_seq_one_letter_code
_entity_poly.pdbx_strand_id
1 'polypeptide(L)'
;MNNASASARASWGELFQLQADGTLKTLWKHNLVNTPGRILISPRGHVVTLDNWAGHGSPAHAIVIYDPQGKLVADLKFSQVVTDPKACPRCGSMDGPFITGGYRASFTSYGNADEWFLILRDDKGKRPTVSLKTGKLKTVWNGQKRP
;
A
#
# COMPACT_ATOMS: atom_id res chain seq x y z
N MET A 1 18.44 22.73 12.54
CA MET A 1 17.02 22.91 12.17
C MET A 1 16.93 22.73 10.66
N ASN A 2 16.28 21.67 10.18
CA ASN A 2 15.95 21.50 8.76
C ASN A 2 14.47 21.12 8.70
N ASN A 3 13.62 22.15 8.78
CA ASN A 3 12.19 22.04 8.52
C ASN A 3 12.01 21.92 7.01
N ALA A 4 12.22 20.71 6.47
CA ALA A 4 11.58 20.32 5.21
C ALA A 4 10.09 20.04 5.49
N SER A 5 9.39 21.01 6.05
CA SER A 5 7.93 21.02 6.14
C SER A 5 7.39 21.45 4.79
N ALA A 6 7.56 20.58 3.79
CA ALA A 6 6.61 20.53 2.69
C ALA A 6 5.29 20.08 3.34
N SER A 7 4.48 21.06 3.75
CA SER A 7 3.08 20.84 4.09
C SER A 7 2.47 20.15 2.86
N ALA A 8 2.35 18.82 2.89
CA ALA A 8 1.52 18.11 1.94
C ALA A 8 0.16 18.80 1.99
N ARG A 9 -0.25 19.44 0.88
CA ARG A 9 -1.60 20.00 0.76
C ARG A 9 -2.57 18.91 1.22
N ALA A 10 -3.54 19.27 2.06
CA ALA A 10 -4.54 18.32 2.53
C ALA A 10 -5.09 17.55 1.33
N SER A 11 -4.77 16.26 1.26
CA SER A 11 -5.29 15.35 0.25
C SER A 11 -6.57 14.76 0.80
N TRP A 12 -7.59 14.69 -0.04
CA TRP A 12 -8.86 14.07 0.30
C TRP A 12 -9.07 12.87 -0.62
N GLY A 13 -9.65 11.82 -0.07
CA GLY A 13 -9.99 10.60 -0.78
C GLY A 13 -11.48 10.38 -0.73
N GLU A 14 -12.01 9.83 -1.81
CA GLU A 14 -13.41 9.43 -1.92
C GLU A 14 -13.47 8.05 -2.56
N LEU A 15 -14.07 7.09 -1.86
CA LEU A 15 -14.44 5.80 -2.44
C LEU A 15 -15.93 5.85 -2.77
N PHE A 16 -16.26 5.60 -4.02
CA PHE A 16 -17.64 5.54 -4.49
C PHE A 16 -17.89 4.24 -5.27
N GLN A 17 -19.15 3.84 -5.31
CA GLN A 17 -19.64 2.71 -6.07
C GLN A 17 -20.57 3.20 -7.18
N LEU A 18 -20.25 2.85 -8.42
CA LEU A 18 -21.16 3.02 -9.55
C LEU A 18 -22.36 2.08 -9.38
N GLN A 19 -23.55 2.65 -9.35
CA GLN A 19 -24.81 1.93 -9.22
C GLN A 19 -25.33 1.49 -10.61
N ALA A 20 -26.32 0.59 -10.62
CA ALA A 20 -26.90 0.05 -11.85
C ALA A 20 -27.63 1.12 -12.69
N ASP A 21 -28.12 2.19 -12.06
CA ASP A 21 -28.77 3.33 -12.71
C ASP A 21 -27.77 4.38 -13.23
N GLY A 22 -26.46 4.12 -13.13
CA GLY A 22 -25.40 5.03 -13.53
C GLY A 22 -25.05 6.11 -12.51
N THR A 23 -25.72 6.15 -11.36
CA THR A 23 -25.39 7.09 -10.28
C THR A 23 -24.18 6.64 -9.47
N LEU A 24 -23.50 7.58 -8.81
CA LEU A 24 -22.40 7.28 -7.89
C LEU A 24 -22.90 7.34 -6.45
N LYS A 25 -22.69 6.26 -5.70
CA LYS A 25 -22.90 6.23 -4.25
C LYS A 25 -21.57 6.34 -3.53
N THR A 26 -21.34 7.45 -2.83
CA THR A 26 -20.19 7.59 -1.94
C THR A 26 -20.27 6.56 -0.81
N LEU A 27 -19.23 5.75 -0.67
CA LEU A 27 -19.05 4.81 0.43
C LEU A 27 -18.36 5.49 1.61
N TRP A 28 -17.33 6.29 1.33
CA TRP A 28 -16.68 7.16 2.30
C TRP A 28 -15.93 8.31 1.62
N LYS A 29 -15.71 9.38 2.39
CA LYS A 29 -14.94 10.57 2.00
C LYS A 29 -14.24 11.16 3.21
N HIS A 30 -12.91 11.29 3.17
CA HIS A 30 -12.13 11.87 4.29
C HIS A 30 -10.75 12.34 3.83
N ASN A 31 -10.01 12.99 4.73
CA ASN A 31 -8.61 13.37 4.52
C ASN A 31 -7.72 12.13 4.47
N LEU A 32 -6.83 12.05 3.50
CA LEU A 32 -5.79 11.03 3.41
C LEU A 32 -4.54 11.50 4.13
N VAL A 33 -3.77 10.54 4.67
CA VAL A 33 -2.47 10.85 5.27
C VAL A 33 -1.36 11.07 4.24
N ASN A 34 -1.64 10.79 2.96
CA ASN A 34 -0.67 10.85 1.87
C ASN A 34 -1.29 11.35 0.56
N THR A 35 -0.44 11.67 -0.42
CA THR A 35 -0.86 12.00 -1.78
C THR A 35 -0.52 10.82 -2.68
N PRO A 36 -1.49 9.92 -2.93
CA PRO A 36 -1.19 8.62 -3.52
C PRO A 36 -0.75 8.75 -4.99
N GLY A 37 0.39 8.15 -5.35
CA GLY A 37 0.80 8.04 -6.76
C GLY A 37 0.13 6.88 -7.48
N ARG A 38 -0.27 5.83 -6.74
CA ARG A 38 -1.07 4.71 -7.25
C ARG A 38 -2.07 4.24 -6.20
N ILE A 39 -3.27 3.88 -6.66
CA ILE A 39 -4.38 3.40 -5.81
C ILE A 39 -4.77 2.00 -6.28
N LEU A 40 -5.00 1.09 -5.34
CA LEU A 40 -5.46 -0.27 -5.56
C LEU A 40 -6.66 -0.54 -4.63
N ILE A 41 -7.68 -1.23 -5.15
CA ILE A 41 -8.85 -1.61 -4.38
C ILE A 41 -8.90 -3.13 -4.31
N SER A 42 -8.92 -3.68 -3.10
CA SER A 42 -9.05 -5.12 -2.89
C SER A 42 -10.49 -5.61 -3.18
N PRO A 43 -10.71 -6.90 -3.44
CA PRO A 43 -12.06 -7.45 -3.64
C PRO A 43 -13.03 -7.26 -2.47
N ARG A 44 -12.53 -6.95 -1.27
CA ARG A 44 -13.33 -6.66 -0.07
C ARG A 44 -13.49 -5.16 0.22
N GLY A 45 -13.01 -4.29 -0.66
CA GLY A 45 -13.18 -2.84 -0.52
C GLY A 45 -12.10 -2.12 0.30
N HIS A 46 -11.08 -2.81 0.79
CA HIS A 46 -9.90 -2.11 1.35
C HIS A 46 -9.23 -1.31 0.24
N VAL A 47 -8.81 -0.09 0.56
CA VAL A 47 -8.08 0.80 -0.34
C VAL A 47 -6.62 0.82 0.07
N VAL A 48 -5.74 0.49 -0.86
CA VAL A 48 -4.29 0.54 -0.70
C VAL A 48 -3.75 1.65 -1.58
N THR A 49 -2.99 2.56 -0.99
CA THR A 49 -2.26 3.56 -1.74
C THR A 49 -0.76 3.30 -1.69
N LEU A 50 -0.10 3.50 -2.82
CA LEU A 50 1.35 3.46 -2.95
C LEU A 50 1.81 4.88 -3.30
N ASP A 51 2.71 5.43 -2.49
CA ASP A 51 3.22 6.79 -2.68
C ASP A 51 4.47 6.79 -3.57
N ASN A 52 4.61 7.86 -4.36
CA ASN A 52 5.73 8.14 -5.26
C ASN A 52 7.02 8.35 -4.48
N TRP A 53 6.93 9.06 -3.35
CA TRP A 53 8.12 9.46 -2.62
C TRP A 53 8.72 8.33 -1.79
N ALA A 54 8.13 7.12 -1.80
CA ALA A 54 8.49 5.94 -1.03
C ALA A 54 9.89 5.33 -1.28
N GLY A 55 10.83 6.07 -1.87
CA GLY A 55 12.22 5.65 -2.11
C GLY A 55 13.11 5.70 -0.87
N HIS A 56 14.39 5.38 -1.06
CA HIS A 56 15.42 5.45 -0.02
C HIS A 56 15.71 6.90 0.40
N GLY A 57 14.92 7.42 1.35
CA GLY A 57 15.08 8.78 1.88
C GLY A 57 13.78 9.45 2.32
N SER A 58 12.61 8.96 1.89
CA SER A 58 11.32 9.44 2.41
C SER A 58 10.92 8.66 3.66
N PRO A 59 10.59 9.36 4.76
CA PRO A 59 10.36 8.72 6.04
C PRO A 59 8.99 8.01 6.17
N ALA A 60 8.03 8.22 5.26
CA ALA A 60 6.63 7.86 5.49
C ALA A 60 5.86 7.43 4.22
N HIS A 61 4.68 6.83 4.44
CA HIS A 61 3.60 6.63 3.46
C HIS A 61 3.89 5.73 2.26
N ALA A 62 4.88 4.84 2.34
CA ALA A 62 5.20 3.93 1.24
C ALA A 62 4.02 3.01 0.87
N ILE A 63 3.33 2.49 1.87
CA ILE A 63 2.06 1.80 1.71
C ILE A 63 1.10 2.31 2.77
N VAL A 64 -0.04 2.86 2.35
CA VAL A 64 -1.13 3.20 3.26
C VAL A 64 -2.32 2.30 2.95
N ILE A 65 -2.95 1.76 4.00
CA ILE A 65 -4.07 0.84 3.90
C ILE A 65 -5.24 1.46 4.67
N TYR A 66 -6.37 1.58 3.99
CA TYR A 66 -7.65 1.96 4.57
C TYR A 66 -8.60 0.77 4.50
N ASP A 67 -9.41 0.59 5.55
CA ASP A 67 -10.48 -0.39 5.55
C ASP A 67 -11.63 0.05 4.63
N PRO A 68 -12.66 -0.81 4.41
CA PRO A 68 -13.79 -0.47 3.55
C PRO A 68 -14.62 0.73 4.02
N GLN A 69 -14.42 1.20 5.26
CA GLN A 69 -15.07 2.37 5.85
C GLN A 69 -14.18 3.63 5.78
N GLY A 70 -12.98 3.52 5.22
CA GLY A 70 -12.02 4.63 5.13
C GLY A 70 -11.15 4.81 6.38
N LYS A 71 -11.24 3.92 7.37
CA LYS A 71 -10.38 4.01 8.53
C LYS A 71 -8.96 3.57 8.18
N LEU A 72 -7.97 4.35 8.61
CA LEU A 72 -6.56 3.98 8.49
C LEU A 72 -6.27 2.68 9.26
N VAL A 73 -5.84 1.65 8.54
CA VAL A 73 -5.37 0.38 9.10
C VAL A 73 -3.86 0.42 9.28
N ALA A 74 -3.13 0.94 8.29
CA ALA A 74 -1.68 0.93 8.29
C ALA A 74 -1.11 2.10 7.49
N ASP A 75 -0.01 2.64 7.98
CA ASP A 75 0.84 3.61 7.31
C ASP A 75 2.28 3.10 7.44
N LEU A 76 2.79 2.49 6.38
CA LEU A 76 4.06 1.79 6.37
C LEU A 76 5.10 2.61 5.62
N LYS A 77 6.27 2.80 6.23
CA LYS A 77 7.45 3.34 5.53
C LYS A 77 8.15 2.25 4.72
N PHE A 78 8.98 2.66 3.76
CA PHE A 78 9.68 1.75 2.87
C PHE A 78 10.46 0.64 3.60
N SER A 79 11.21 1.00 4.66
CA SER A 79 12.01 0.05 5.45
C SER A 79 11.20 -0.94 6.29
N GLN A 80 9.91 -0.67 6.54
CA GLN A 80 9.01 -1.64 7.18
C GLN A 80 8.51 -2.70 6.19
N VAL A 81 8.60 -2.43 4.89
CA VAL A 81 8.06 -3.27 3.81
C VAL A 81 9.18 -4.03 3.11
N VAL A 82 10.30 -3.36 2.85
CA VAL A 82 11.48 -3.91 2.20
C VAL A 82 12.61 -3.97 3.23
N THR A 83 12.76 -5.14 3.86
CA THR A 83 13.72 -5.39 4.93
C THR A 83 15.17 -5.43 4.44
N ASP A 84 15.40 -5.78 3.17
CA ASP A 84 16.70 -5.66 2.50
C ASP A 84 16.57 -4.74 1.27
N PRO A 85 16.83 -3.42 1.43
CA PRO A 85 16.83 -2.47 0.33
C PRO A 85 17.87 -2.76 -0.74
N LYS A 86 19.03 -3.35 -0.36
CA LYS A 86 20.13 -3.66 -1.30
C LYS A 86 19.74 -4.76 -2.28
N ALA A 87 18.84 -5.66 -1.87
CA ALA A 87 18.31 -6.68 -2.75
C ALA A 87 17.42 -6.11 -3.87
N CYS A 88 17.06 -4.82 -3.86
CA CYS A 88 16.14 -4.22 -4.83
C CYS A 88 16.86 -3.23 -5.78
N PRO A 89 17.18 -3.65 -7.01
CA PRO A 89 17.92 -2.82 -7.97
C PRO A 89 17.20 -1.51 -8.34
N ARG A 90 15.86 -1.50 -8.31
CA ARG A 90 15.02 -0.34 -8.65
C ARG A 90 14.66 0.53 -7.44
N CYS A 91 15.11 0.18 -6.24
CA CYS A 91 14.77 0.91 -5.02
C CYS A 91 15.58 2.21 -4.84
N GLY A 92 16.58 2.45 -5.70
CA GLY A 92 17.27 3.74 -5.83
C GLY A 92 16.66 4.68 -6.88
N SER A 93 15.54 4.30 -7.51
CA SER A 93 14.85 5.18 -8.47
C SER A 93 14.20 6.37 -7.76
N MET A 94 14.25 7.54 -8.40
CA MET A 94 13.66 8.79 -7.90
C MET A 94 12.15 8.68 -7.65
N ASP A 95 11.44 7.90 -8.48
CA ASP A 95 9.99 7.69 -8.40
C ASP A 95 9.59 6.49 -7.49
N GLY A 96 10.59 5.89 -6.83
CA GLY A 96 10.39 4.75 -5.92
C GLY A 96 10.02 3.44 -6.62
N PRO A 97 10.26 2.29 -5.96
CA PRO A 97 10.11 0.98 -6.59
C PRO A 97 8.65 0.51 -6.71
N PHE A 98 7.73 1.09 -5.93
CA PHE A 98 6.31 0.74 -5.93
C PHE A 98 5.54 1.34 -7.12
N ILE A 99 6.04 2.43 -7.71
CA ILE A 99 5.43 3.10 -8.86
C ILE A 99 6.10 2.71 -10.17
N THR A 100 7.43 2.66 -10.21
CA THR A 100 8.24 2.40 -11.43
C THR A 100 8.17 0.95 -11.96
N GLY A 101 7.17 0.17 -11.56
CA GLY A 101 7.04 -1.22 -11.97
C GLY A 101 8.13 -2.13 -11.39
N GLY A 102 8.81 -1.71 -10.32
CA GLY A 102 9.66 -2.59 -9.51
C GLY A 102 8.86 -3.67 -8.80
N TYR A 103 7.56 -3.44 -8.59
CA TYR A 103 6.63 -4.40 -8.00
C TYR A 103 5.35 -4.57 -8.81
N ARG A 104 4.95 -5.83 -8.99
CA ARG A 104 3.60 -6.22 -9.40
C ARG A 104 2.75 -6.45 -8.15
N ALA A 105 1.64 -5.72 -8.08
CA ALA A 105 0.68 -5.84 -7.00
C ALA A 105 -0.44 -6.82 -7.37
N SER A 106 -0.80 -7.70 -6.43
CA SER A 106 -1.98 -8.56 -6.53
C SER A 106 -2.59 -8.77 -5.15
N PHE A 107 -3.81 -9.31 -5.12
CA PHE A 107 -4.53 -9.62 -3.89
C PHE A 107 -4.79 -11.13 -3.76
N THR A 108 -4.75 -11.66 -2.54
CA THR A 108 -5.15 -13.03 -2.26
C THR A 108 -5.71 -13.17 -0.86
N SER A 109 -6.52 -14.20 -0.63
CA SER A 109 -7.06 -14.57 0.67
C SER A 109 -6.44 -15.84 1.26
N TYR A 110 -5.61 -16.57 0.50
CA TYR A 110 -5.15 -17.92 0.86
C TYR A 110 -6.27 -18.88 1.32
N GLY A 111 -7.48 -18.73 0.78
CA GLY A 111 -8.63 -19.55 1.16
C GLY A 111 -9.35 -19.10 2.44
N ASN A 112 -8.88 -18.03 3.10
CA ASN A 112 -9.57 -17.42 4.24
C ASN A 112 -10.37 -16.19 3.81
N ALA A 113 -11.69 -16.29 3.73
CA ALA A 113 -12.56 -15.19 3.29
C ALA A 113 -12.42 -13.91 4.15
N ASP A 114 -12.03 -14.06 5.42
CA ASP A 114 -11.94 -12.98 6.40
C ASP A 114 -10.60 -12.23 6.39
N GLU A 115 -9.59 -12.75 5.70
CA GLU A 115 -8.28 -12.11 5.62
C GLU A 115 -7.80 -12.02 4.17
N TRP A 116 -7.55 -10.79 3.75
CA TRP A 116 -6.98 -10.49 2.45
C TRP A 116 -5.59 -9.90 2.61
N PHE A 117 -4.75 -10.16 1.61
CA PHE A 117 -3.36 -9.75 1.60
C PHE A 117 -3.04 -8.98 0.33
N LEU A 118 -2.28 -7.90 0.48
CA LEU A 118 -1.55 -7.29 -0.63
C LEU A 118 -0.25 -8.09 -0.85
N ILE A 119 -0.10 -8.62 -2.06
CA ILE A 119 1.12 -9.25 -2.53
C ILE A 119 1.87 -8.24 -3.40
N LEU A 120 3.12 -7.94 -3.02
CA LEU A 120 4.04 -7.18 -3.87
C LEU A 120 5.15 -8.12 -4.31
N ARG A 121 5.32 -8.28 -5.62
CA ARG A 121 6.34 -9.15 -6.21
C ARG A 121 7.26 -8.41 -7.15
N ASP A 122 8.56 -8.60 -7.01
CA ASP A 122 9.52 -8.14 -8.01
C ASP A 122 9.54 -9.05 -9.25
N ASP A 123 10.41 -8.72 -10.20
CA ASP A 123 10.68 -9.51 -11.40
C ASP A 123 11.10 -10.96 -11.10
N LYS A 124 11.69 -11.20 -9.93
CA LYS A 124 12.09 -12.52 -9.43
C LYS A 124 11.00 -13.23 -8.65
N GLY A 125 9.79 -12.67 -8.55
CA GLY A 125 8.67 -13.26 -7.81
C GLY A 125 8.90 -13.34 -6.29
N LYS A 126 9.90 -12.63 -5.75
CA LYS A 126 10.13 -12.53 -4.30
C LYS A 126 9.33 -11.34 -3.76
N ARG A 127 9.43 -11.02 -2.44
CA ARG A 127 8.99 -9.73 -1.80
C ARG A 127 7.70 -9.80 -0.97
N PRO A 128 7.27 -8.72 -0.26
CA PRO A 128 6.45 -8.85 0.92
C PRO A 128 5.00 -9.17 0.60
N THR A 129 4.34 -9.74 1.60
CA THR A 129 2.90 -9.92 1.64
C THR A 129 2.41 -9.17 2.87
N VAL A 130 1.47 -8.25 2.72
CA VAL A 130 0.96 -7.40 3.79
C VAL A 130 -0.48 -7.79 4.09
N SER A 131 -0.84 -8.05 5.34
CA SER A 131 -2.24 -8.27 5.73
C SER A 131 -3.01 -6.95 5.62
N LEU A 132 -4.13 -6.95 4.89
CA LEU A 132 -5.00 -5.79 4.77
C LEU A 132 -5.79 -5.52 6.05
N LYS A 133 -5.92 -6.53 6.93
CA LYS A 133 -6.63 -6.41 8.22
C LYS A 133 -5.75 -5.79 9.30
N THR A 134 -4.46 -6.14 9.32
CA THR A 134 -3.56 -5.74 10.43
C THR A 134 -2.43 -4.81 10.00
N GLY A 135 -2.22 -4.61 8.69
CA GLY A 135 -1.07 -3.85 8.19
C GLY A 135 0.29 -4.52 8.36
N LYS A 136 0.33 -5.76 8.87
CA LYS A 136 1.60 -6.43 9.19
C LYS A 136 2.12 -7.23 8.01
N LEU A 137 3.45 -7.29 7.90
CA LEU A 137 4.10 -8.23 6.99
C LEU A 137 3.83 -9.67 7.43
N LYS A 138 3.43 -10.51 6.47
CA LYS A 138 3.40 -11.95 6.64
C LYS A 138 4.85 -12.47 6.65
N THR A 139 5.38 -12.69 7.85
CA THR A 139 6.74 -13.21 8.10
C THR A 139 6.80 -14.73 8.10
N VAL A 140 5.64 -15.40 8.16
CA VAL A 140 5.52 -16.87 8.21
C VAL A 140 4.64 -17.34 7.05
N TRP A 141 5.16 -18.25 6.24
CA TRP A 141 4.42 -18.91 5.16
C TRP A 141 4.38 -20.41 5.47
N ASN A 142 3.17 -20.97 5.62
CA ASN A 142 2.96 -22.39 5.93
C ASN A 142 3.82 -22.89 7.13
N GLY A 143 3.90 -22.10 8.20
CA GLY A 143 4.67 -22.46 9.40
C GLY A 143 6.19 -22.25 9.32
N GLN A 144 6.73 -21.78 8.19
CA GLN A 144 8.15 -21.45 8.07
C GLN A 144 8.40 -19.95 8.04
N LYS A 145 9.38 -19.49 8.82
CA LYS A 145 9.94 -18.13 8.71
C LYS A 145 10.62 -18.00 7.34
N ARG A 146 10.37 -16.89 6.66
CA ARG A 146 11.18 -16.52 5.49
C ARG A 146 12.64 -16.27 5.93
N PRO A 147 13.65 -16.73 5.18
CA PRO A 147 15.03 -16.28 5.35
C PRO A 147 15.18 -14.78 5.05
#